data_AF-A0A330M470-F1
#
_entry.id   AF-A0A330M470-F1
#
_cell.length_a   1.000
_cell.length_b   1.000
_cell.length_c   1.000
_cell.angle_alpha   90.00
_cell.angle_beta   90.00
_cell.angle_gamma   90.00
#
_symmetry.space_group_name_H-M   'P 1'
#
loop_
_entity.id
_entity.type
_entity.pdbx_description
1 polymer ?
#
loop_
_entity_poly.entity_id
_entity_poly.type
_entity_poly.pdbx_seq_one_letter_code
_entity_poly.pdbx_strand_id
1 'polypeptide(L)'
;MKFYTEVLGWYVIMQPSEVIEDDSAIGEMCTYVFGAGWERFRIAHLSTGDRIGVELFEFKNQENPEDNFEYWKTGIFHFCVQDPNVEELAEKIVAAGGKKRMKAPRYYYPGGKPYRMIYMEDPFGNILEIYSHSYELHYASGAYSGAYSGLDRDEITRLFHLSVLITD
;
A
#
# COMPACT_ATOMS: atom_id res chain seq x y z
N MET A 1 -0.66 10.64 7.56
CA MET A 1 -1.09 11.20 6.25
C MET A 1 0.04 11.75 5.39
N LYS A 2 0.90 12.68 5.86
CA LYS A 2 1.92 13.35 5.01
C LYS A 2 2.75 12.39 4.16
N PHE A 3 3.19 11.27 4.74
CA PHE A 3 3.86 10.20 3.99
C PHE A 3 3.07 9.78 2.74
N TYR A 4 1.80 9.39 2.90
CA TYR A 4 0.96 8.92 1.81
C TYR A 4 0.69 10.00 0.74
N THR A 5 0.58 11.26 1.13
CA THR A 5 0.30 12.36 0.20
C THR A 5 1.56 12.88 -0.51
N GLU A 6 2.66 13.07 0.23
CA GLU A 6 3.88 13.71 -0.27
C GLU A 6 4.88 12.69 -0.87
N VAL A 7 4.90 11.45 -0.37
CA VAL A 7 5.77 10.37 -0.87
C VAL A 7 5.03 9.45 -1.83
N LEU A 8 3.85 8.96 -1.43
CA LEU A 8 3.06 8.07 -2.27
C LEU A 8 2.17 8.78 -3.29
N GLY A 9 2.03 10.12 -3.19
CA GLY A 9 1.30 10.93 -4.17
C GLY A 9 -0.22 10.70 -4.14
N TRP A 10 -0.76 10.12 -3.08
CA TRP A 10 -2.20 9.91 -2.94
C TRP A 10 -2.89 11.22 -2.57
N TYR A 11 -4.10 11.44 -3.06
CA TYR A 11 -4.84 12.66 -2.78
C TYR A 11 -5.90 12.45 -1.71
N VAL A 12 -6.11 13.47 -0.89
CA VAL A 12 -7.10 13.45 0.19
C VAL A 12 -8.49 13.71 -0.39
N ILE A 13 -9.41 12.77 -0.16
CA ILE A 13 -10.84 12.89 -0.47
C ILE A 13 -11.56 13.53 0.71
N MET A 14 -11.26 13.08 1.92
CA MET A 14 -11.83 13.58 3.17
C MET A 14 -10.72 13.83 4.17
N GLN A 15 -10.67 15.05 4.70
CA GLN A 15 -9.73 15.42 5.77
C GLN A 15 -10.01 14.59 7.03
N PRO A 16 -9.02 14.44 7.94
CA PRO A 16 -9.21 13.73 9.19
C PRO A 16 -10.43 14.23 9.96
N SER A 17 -11.38 13.34 10.21
CA SER A 17 -12.54 13.59 11.07
C SER A 17 -12.51 12.64 12.26
N GLU A 18 -12.94 13.13 13.42
CA GLU A 18 -13.15 12.30 14.61
C GLU A 18 -14.50 11.59 14.51
N VAL A 19 -14.52 10.32 14.88
CA VAL A 19 -15.71 9.49 15.04
C VAL A 19 -15.68 8.93 16.46
N ILE A 20 -16.81 9.00 17.15
CA ILE A 20 -16.96 8.58 18.55
C ILE A 20 -17.99 7.47 18.66
N GLU A 21 -17.86 6.64 19.68
CA GLU A 21 -18.81 5.57 20.00
C GLU A 21 -20.10 6.18 20.58
N ASP A 22 -21.13 6.27 19.75
CA ASP A 22 -22.43 6.87 20.06
C ASP A 22 -23.59 6.22 19.25
N ASP A 23 -24.81 6.73 19.46
CA ASP A 23 -26.04 6.26 18.80
C ASP A 23 -26.26 6.89 17.40
N SER A 24 -25.25 7.52 16.80
CA SER A 24 -25.35 7.99 15.42
C SER A 24 -25.30 6.82 14.44
N ALA A 25 -25.80 7.01 13.21
CA ALA A 25 -25.75 5.95 12.20
C ALA A 25 -24.32 5.45 11.92
N ILE A 26 -23.30 6.32 12.03
CA ILE A 26 -21.90 5.92 11.87
C ILE A 26 -21.38 5.22 13.13
N GLY A 27 -21.78 5.67 14.31
CA GLY A 27 -21.42 5.06 15.60
C GLY A 27 -21.98 3.63 15.75
N GLU A 28 -23.26 3.43 15.40
CA GLU A 28 -23.90 2.11 15.37
C GLU A 28 -23.20 1.17 14.37
N MET A 29 -22.92 1.66 13.15
CA MET A 29 -22.22 0.88 12.12
C MET A 29 -20.82 0.46 12.60
N CYS A 30 -20.04 1.40 13.16
CA CYS A 30 -18.71 1.10 13.69
C CYS A 30 -18.78 0.09 14.84
N THR A 31 -19.80 0.17 15.69
CA THR A 31 -20.02 -0.79 16.79
C THR A 31 -20.35 -2.19 16.27
N TYR A 32 -21.09 -2.31 15.16
CA TYR A 32 -21.31 -3.62 14.52
C TYR A 32 -20.03 -4.22 13.90
N VAL A 33 -19.09 -3.38 13.45
CA VAL A 33 -17.84 -3.83 12.82
C VAL A 33 -16.75 -4.13 13.86
N PHE A 34 -16.54 -3.24 14.83
CA PHE A 34 -15.44 -3.32 15.80
C PHE A 34 -15.84 -4.00 17.12
N GLY A 35 -17.13 -4.21 17.36
CA GLY A 35 -17.65 -4.53 18.69
C GLY A 35 -17.78 -3.27 19.55
N ALA A 36 -18.20 -3.44 20.81
CA ALA A 36 -18.30 -2.33 21.77
C ALA A 36 -16.94 -1.99 22.41
N GLY A 37 -16.77 -0.74 22.85
CA GLY A 37 -15.61 -0.27 23.61
C GLY A 37 -14.45 0.27 22.76
N TRP A 38 -14.70 0.68 21.52
CA TRP A 38 -13.70 1.31 20.64
C TRP A 38 -13.52 2.81 20.94
N GLU A 39 -14.46 3.42 21.69
CA GLU A 39 -14.47 4.79 22.20
C GLU A 39 -14.41 5.91 21.15
N ARG A 40 -13.30 6.02 20.40
CA ARG A 40 -13.11 6.98 19.31
C ARG A 40 -11.95 6.59 18.39
N PHE A 41 -12.03 7.05 17.15
CA PHE A 41 -10.90 7.08 16.22
C PHE A 41 -10.94 8.33 15.34
N ARG A 42 -9.83 8.63 14.68
CA ARG A 42 -9.78 9.59 13.58
C ARG A 42 -9.61 8.85 12.26
N ILE A 43 -10.31 9.31 11.23
CA ILE A 43 -10.27 8.69 9.90
C ILE A 43 -10.01 9.73 8.83
N ALA A 44 -9.15 9.41 7.87
CA ALA A 44 -8.96 10.18 6.64
C ALA A 44 -9.12 9.29 5.42
N HIS A 45 -9.77 9.81 4.37
CA HIS A 45 -10.00 9.07 3.13
C HIS A 45 -9.10 9.62 2.05
N LEU A 46 -8.34 8.75 1.40
CA LEU A 46 -7.47 9.05 0.29
C LEU A 46 -7.88 8.24 -0.92
N SER A 47 -7.44 8.66 -2.11
CA SER A 47 -7.46 7.82 -3.29
C SER A 47 -6.12 7.89 -4.02
N THR A 48 -5.81 6.78 -4.70
CA THR A 48 -4.71 6.71 -5.66
C THR A 48 -5.15 7.28 -7.02
N GLY A 49 -4.19 7.50 -7.93
CA GLY A 49 -4.47 7.88 -9.33
C GLY A 49 -5.35 6.84 -10.06
N ASP A 50 -5.29 5.59 -9.64
CA ASP A 50 -6.05 4.46 -10.19
C ASP A 50 -7.42 4.25 -9.52
N ARG A 51 -7.92 5.27 -8.81
CA ARG A 51 -9.25 5.29 -8.17
C ARG A 51 -9.43 4.23 -7.07
N ILE A 52 -8.32 3.80 -6.46
CA ILE A 52 -8.35 2.89 -5.32
C ILE A 52 -8.48 3.75 -4.06
N GLY A 53 -9.55 3.52 -3.30
CA GLY A 53 -9.78 4.17 -2.02
C GLY A 53 -8.88 3.60 -0.93
N VAL A 54 -8.31 4.48 -0.10
CA VAL A 54 -7.50 4.11 1.06
C VAL A 54 -8.01 4.87 2.27
N GLU A 55 -8.38 4.15 3.32
CA GLU A 55 -8.81 4.71 4.59
C GLU A 55 -7.68 4.57 5.62
N LEU A 56 -7.33 5.67 6.27
CA LEU A 56 -6.32 5.70 7.33
C LEU A 56 -7.02 5.93 8.66
N PHE A 57 -6.90 4.97 9.57
CA PHE A 57 -7.48 5.02 10.91
C PHE A 57 -6.41 5.31 11.96
N GLU A 58 -6.79 6.12 12.95
CA GLU A 58 -6.02 6.38 14.17
C GLU A 58 -6.92 6.13 15.38
N PHE A 59 -6.82 4.96 16.01
CA PHE A 59 -7.63 4.60 17.18
C PHE A 59 -7.02 5.14 18.47
N LYS A 60 -7.86 5.48 19.45
CA LYS A 60 -7.45 6.02 20.76
C LYS A 60 -6.33 5.21 21.44
N ASN A 61 -6.45 3.88 21.42
CA ASN A 61 -5.54 2.95 22.08
C ASN A 61 -4.79 2.09 21.05
N GLN A 62 -4.44 2.66 19.89
CA GLN A 62 -3.65 1.92 18.91
C GLN A 62 -2.26 1.58 19.46
N GLU A 63 -1.77 0.40 19.13
CA GLU A 63 -0.44 -0.06 19.49
C GLU A 63 0.30 -0.51 18.22
N ASN A 64 1.60 -0.23 18.17
CA ASN A 64 2.45 -0.79 17.11
C ASN A 64 2.86 -2.20 17.52
N PRO A 65 2.83 -3.18 16.60
CA PRO A 65 3.30 -4.52 16.92
C PRO A 65 4.80 -4.54 17.19
N GLU A 66 5.26 -5.46 18.04
CA GLU A 66 6.69 -5.71 18.25
C GLU A 66 7.36 -6.24 16.97
N ASP A 67 6.69 -7.15 16.27
CA ASP A 67 7.04 -7.62 14.92
C ASP A 67 5.95 -7.18 13.93
N ASN A 68 6.31 -6.29 13.01
CA ASN A 68 5.42 -5.75 12.00
C ASN A 68 5.26 -6.66 10.77
N PHE A 69 5.71 -7.91 10.81
CA PHE A 69 5.62 -8.83 9.68
C PHE A 69 5.36 -10.29 10.03
N GLU A 70 4.18 -10.53 10.60
CA GLU A 70 3.69 -11.86 10.93
C GLU A 70 3.11 -12.60 9.71
N TYR A 71 3.91 -12.79 8.65
CA TYR A 71 3.49 -13.37 7.36
C TYR A 71 2.97 -14.83 7.44
N TRP A 72 3.05 -15.45 8.61
CA TRP A 72 2.51 -16.79 8.89
C TRP A 72 1.10 -16.76 9.49
N LYS A 73 0.54 -15.58 9.80
CA LYS A 73 -0.84 -15.42 10.27
C LYS A 73 -1.76 -15.06 9.10
N THR A 74 -2.92 -15.73 9.03
CA THR A 74 -3.95 -15.47 8.02
C THR A 74 -4.35 -14.00 8.01
N GLY A 75 -4.39 -13.37 6.83
CA GLY A 75 -4.72 -11.96 6.67
C GLY A 75 -3.91 -11.25 5.61
N ILE A 76 -4.07 -9.92 5.54
CA ILE A 76 -3.26 -9.05 4.68
C ILE A 76 -1.92 -8.79 5.36
N PHE A 77 -0.81 -8.94 4.64
CA PHE A 77 0.54 -8.75 5.20
C PHE A 77 1.40 -7.70 4.49
N HIS A 78 1.05 -7.30 3.26
CA HIS A 78 1.62 -6.13 2.60
C HIS A 78 0.69 -5.63 1.48
N PHE A 79 0.95 -4.40 1.04
CA PHE A 79 0.45 -3.87 -0.24
C PHE A 79 1.60 -3.56 -1.18
N CYS A 80 1.32 -3.29 -2.44
CA CYS A 80 2.34 -2.85 -3.39
C CYS A 80 1.89 -1.59 -4.11
N VAL A 81 2.87 -0.78 -4.52
CA VAL A 81 2.68 0.33 -5.45
C VAL A 81 3.53 0.14 -6.70
N GLN A 82 3.04 0.62 -7.85
CA GLN A 82 3.86 0.70 -9.05
C GLN A 82 4.56 2.06 -9.15
N ASP A 83 5.86 2.08 -9.40
CA ASP A 83 6.62 3.27 -9.75
C ASP A 83 7.83 2.90 -10.63
N PRO A 84 7.96 3.47 -11.86
CA PRO A 84 9.10 3.16 -12.73
C PRO A 84 10.46 3.57 -12.13
N ASN A 85 10.48 4.54 -11.22
CA ASN A 85 11.65 5.07 -10.52
C ASN A 85 11.78 4.45 -9.11
N VAL A 86 11.86 3.11 -9.06
CA VAL A 86 11.92 2.31 -7.81
C VAL A 86 12.95 2.83 -6.81
N GLU A 87 14.16 3.12 -7.27
CA GLU A 87 15.26 3.60 -6.45
C GLU A 87 14.96 4.97 -5.83
N GLU A 88 14.44 5.90 -6.62
CA GLU A 88 14.11 7.25 -6.15
C GLU A 88 12.97 7.20 -5.13
N LEU A 89 11.91 6.43 -5.39
CA LEU A 89 10.81 6.26 -4.44
C LEU A 89 11.28 5.59 -3.15
N ALA A 90 12.19 4.60 -3.23
CA ALA A 90 12.77 3.98 -2.05
C ALA A 90 13.56 4.97 -1.20
N GLU A 91 14.34 5.87 -1.80
CA GLU A 91 15.03 6.94 -1.05
C GLU A 91 14.06 7.94 -0.42
N LYS A 92 12.98 8.33 -1.14
CA LYS A 92 11.94 9.21 -0.57
C LYS A 92 11.25 8.57 0.63
N ILE A 93 10.97 7.27 0.59
CA ILE A 93 10.39 6.53 1.72
C ILE A 93 11.34 6.55 2.93
N VAL A 94 12.63 6.27 2.72
CA VAL A 94 13.63 6.32 3.80
C VAL A 94 13.74 7.72 4.38
N ALA A 95 13.79 8.75 3.53
CA ALA A 95 13.85 10.15 3.98
C ALA A 95 12.62 10.58 4.79
N ALA A 96 11.47 9.94 4.57
CA ALA A 96 10.23 10.18 5.32
C ALA A 96 10.10 9.33 6.59
N GLY A 97 11.13 8.56 6.97
CA GLY A 97 11.15 7.73 8.18
C GLY A 97 10.79 6.26 7.97
N GLY A 98 10.56 5.84 6.72
CA GLY A 98 10.41 4.43 6.37
C GLY A 98 11.74 3.67 6.35
N LYS A 99 11.70 2.38 6.01
CA LYS A 99 12.89 1.51 6.01
C LYS A 99 12.98 0.67 4.74
N LYS A 100 14.21 0.35 4.33
CA LYS A 100 14.48 -0.68 3.32
C LYS A 100 14.50 -2.04 3.99
N ARG A 101 13.69 -2.98 3.50
CA ARG A 101 13.76 -4.39 3.91
C ARG A 101 14.75 -5.20 3.08
N MET A 102 14.96 -4.75 1.85
CA MET A 102 15.97 -5.29 0.95
C MET A 102 17.12 -4.30 0.81
N LYS A 103 18.36 -4.81 0.74
CA LYS A 103 19.56 -3.95 0.61
C LYS A 103 19.57 -3.13 -0.69
N ALA A 104 19.03 -3.68 -1.77
CA ALA A 104 18.94 -3.06 -3.09
C ALA A 104 17.77 -3.66 -3.88
N PRO A 105 17.28 -2.99 -4.94
CA PRO A 105 16.27 -3.55 -5.82
C PRO A 105 16.74 -4.87 -6.46
N ARG A 106 15.83 -5.83 -6.53
CA ARG A 106 16.06 -7.11 -7.22
C ARG A 106 15.62 -6.99 -8.67
N TYR A 107 16.49 -7.38 -9.60
CA TYR A 107 16.19 -7.49 -11.02
C TYR A 107 15.78 -8.93 -11.37
N TYR A 108 14.72 -9.08 -12.16
CA TYR A 108 14.22 -10.42 -12.56
C TYR A 108 14.78 -10.90 -13.89
N TYR A 109 15.04 -9.98 -14.83
CA TYR A 109 15.46 -10.31 -16.20
C TYR A 109 16.71 -9.53 -16.62
N PRO A 110 17.89 -9.80 -16.03
CA PRO A 110 19.14 -9.14 -16.42
C PRO A 110 19.39 -9.25 -17.93
N GLY A 111 19.56 -8.10 -18.60
CA GLY A 111 19.77 -8.02 -20.05
C GLY A 111 18.52 -8.20 -20.92
N GLY A 112 17.35 -8.48 -20.34
CA GLY A 112 16.09 -8.67 -21.06
C GLY A 112 15.09 -7.53 -20.84
N LYS A 113 14.56 -7.42 -19.62
CA LYS A 113 13.56 -6.40 -19.26
C LYS A 113 14.05 -5.61 -18.04
N PRO A 114 13.77 -4.31 -17.93
CA PRO A 114 14.21 -3.46 -16.81
C PRO A 114 13.37 -3.69 -15.53
N TYR A 115 12.72 -4.85 -15.42
CA TYR A 115 11.81 -5.17 -14.35
C TYR A 115 12.58 -5.50 -13.07
N ARG A 116 12.28 -4.71 -12.06
CA ARG A 116 12.84 -4.76 -10.73
C ARG A 116 11.82 -4.40 -9.67
N MET A 117 12.09 -4.83 -8.44
CA MET A 117 11.28 -4.53 -7.26
C MET A 117 12.10 -4.36 -6.01
N ILE A 118 11.50 -3.77 -4.98
CA ILE A 118 12.07 -3.69 -3.64
C ILE A 118 10.98 -3.74 -2.57
N TYR A 119 11.23 -4.44 -1.46
CA TYR A 119 10.42 -4.35 -0.24
C TYR A 119 10.89 -3.23 0.67
N MET A 120 9.92 -2.50 1.20
CA MET A 120 10.06 -1.34 2.05
C MET A 120 9.11 -1.44 3.26
N GLU A 121 9.33 -0.56 4.24
CA GLU A 121 8.39 -0.22 5.29
C GLU A 121 8.04 1.25 5.19
N ASP A 122 6.77 1.59 5.43
CA ASP A 122 6.38 2.97 5.70
C ASP A 122 6.72 3.39 7.14
N PRO A 123 6.55 4.68 7.51
CA PRO A 123 6.89 5.16 8.86
C PRO A 123 6.05 4.55 9.99
N PHE A 124 4.94 3.88 9.67
CA PHE A 124 4.04 3.23 10.63
C PHE A 124 4.32 1.72 10.74
N GLY A 125 5.31 1.22 10.00
CA GLY A 125 5.70 -0.19 9.99
C GLY A 125 4.87 -1.04 9.02
N ASN A 126 3.99 -0.46 8.20
CA ASN A 126 3.31 -1.25 7.17
C ASN A 126 4.30 -1.65 6.09
N ILE A 127 4.16 -2.88 5.62
CA ILE A 127 5.04 -3.43 4.58
C ILE A 127 4.48 -3.03 3.22
N LEU A 128 5.37 -2.50 2.38
CA LEU A 128 5.04 -2.24 0.98
C LEU A 128 6.11 -2.75 0.01
N GLU A 129 5.66 -3.27 -1.12
CA GLU A 129 6.49 -3.51 -2.29
C GLU A 129 6.42 -2.31 -3.26
N ILE A 130 7.50 -2.10 -4.01
CA ILE A 130 7.51 -1.20 -5.17
C ILE A 130 7.87 -1.99 -6.41
N TYR A 131 7.00 -2.00 -7.41
CA TYR A 131 7.29 -2.57 -8.72
C TYR A 131 7.54 -1.49 -9.77
N SER A 132 8.54 -1.72 -10.61
CA SER A 132 8.82 -0.88 -11.80
C SER A 132 7.83 -1.05 -12.95
N HIS A 133 6.88 -1.98 -12.83
CA HIS A 133 5.96 -2.42 -13.88
C HIS A 133 4.67 -2.94 -13.23
N SER A 134 3.66 -3.22 -14.06
CA SER A 134 2.37 -3.71 -13.56
C SER A 134 2.47 -5.11 -12.95
N TYR A 135 1.58 -5.40 -12.01
CA TYR A 135 1.53 -6.69 -11.33
C TYR A 135 1.33 -7.85 -12.32
N GLU A 136 0.49 -7.66 -13.32
CA GLU A 136 0.19 -8.65 -14.35
C GLU A 136 1.43 -8.99 -15.17
N LEU A 137 2.26 -7.98 -15.48
CA LEU A 137 3.52 -8.17 -16.20
C LEU A 137 4.55 -8.97 -15.39
N HIS A 138 4.42 -8.98 -14.07
CA HIS A 138 5.30 -9.72 -13.18
C HIS A 138 5.10 -11.24 -13.29
N TYR A 139 3.84 -11.68 -13.40
CA TYR A 139 3.45 -13.09 -13.30
C TYR A 139 2.90 -13.69 -14.60
N ALA A 140 2.64 -12.89 -15.63
CA ALA A 140 2.19 -13.43 -16.91
C ALA A 140 3.35 -14.11 -17.66
N SER A 141 3.42 -15.45 -17.53
CA SER A 141 4.34 -16.33 -18.26
C SER A 141 4.17 -16.29 -19.80
N GLY A 142 3.18 -15.57 -20.31
CA GLY A 142 2.89 -15.45 -21.75
C GLY A 142 2.37 -14.09 -22.22
N ALA A 143 2.47 -13.00 -21.45
CA ALA A 143 1.80 -11.75 -21.83
C ALA A 143 2.25 -11.13 -23.16
N TYR A 144 3.41 -11.52 -23.73
CA TYR A 144 3.87 -10.99 -25.01
C TYR A 144 4.64 -12.02 -25.85
N SER A 145 3.99 -13.10 -26.27
CA SER A 145 4.31 -13.71 -27.57
C SER A 145 3.73 -12.82 -28.69
N GLY A 146 4.32 -11.65 -28.90
CA GLY A 146 4.26 -10.90 -30.17
C GLY A 146 3.01 -10.08 -30.54
N ALA A 147 1.94 -9.96 -29.75
CA ALA A 147 0.69 -9.35 -30.25
C ALA A 147 0.28 -7.97 -29.72
N TYR A 148 1.00 -7.35 -28.78
CA TYR A 148 0.60 -6.05 -28.22
C TYR A 148 1.78 -5.07 -28.05
N SER A 149 2.44 -4.70 -29.14
CA SER A 149 3.52 -3.71 -29.14
C SER A 149 3.02 -2.25 -29.11
N GLY A 150 1.86 -1.97 -28.48
CA GLY A 150 1.14 -0.70 -28.70
C GLY A 150 0.55 0.00 -27.47
N LEU A 151 0.82 -0.47 -26.24
CA LEU A 151 0.40 0.26 -25.04
C LEU A 151 1.61 0.95 -24.41
N ASP A 152 1.94 2.09 -24.99
CA ASP A 152 2.71 3.13 -24.31
C ASP A 152 1.79 3.73 -23.23
N ARG A 153 1.89 3.20 -22.00
CA ARG A 153 1.18 3.72 -20.82
C ARG A 153 2.16 4.48 -19.95
N ASP A 154 2.63 5.60 -20.49
CA ASP A 154 3.43 6.61 -19.79
C ASP A 154 2.60 7.48 -18.82
N GLU A 155 1.32 7.16 -18.58
CA GLU A 155 0.60 7.70 -17.42
C GLU A 155 1.04 6.94 -16.17
N ILE A 156 1.72 7.63 -15.26
CA ILE A 156 2.08 7.19 -13.91
C ILE A 156 0.80 6.77 -13.18
N THR A 157 0.43 5.52 -13.37
CA THR A 157 -0.68 4.83 -12.73
C THR A 157 -0.04 3.94 -11.68
N ARG A 158 -0.06 4.41 -10.43
CA ARG A 158 0.44 3.66 -9.28
C ARG A 158 -0.61 2.61 -8.92
N LEU A 159 -0.56 1.49 -9.64
CA LEU A 159 -1.40 0.32 -9.38
C LEU A 159 -1.16 -0.17 -7.95
N PHE A 160 -2.25 -0.51 -7.26
CA PHE A 160 -2.23 -1.05 -5.90
C PHE A 160 -2.75 -2.48 -5.90
N HIS A 161 -1.99 -3.39 -5.30
CA HIS A 161 -2.43 -4.76 -5.05
C HIS A 161 -2.12 -5.17 -3.60
N LEU A 162 -2.83 -6.19 -3.14
CA LEU A 162 -2.74 -6.72 -1.78
C LEU A 162 -2.30 -8.17 -1.84
N SER A 163 -1.45 -8.57 -0.88
CA SER A 163 -1.15 -9.98 -0.65
C SER A 163 -1.88 -10.46 0.59
N VAL A 164 -2.66 -11.53 0.42
CA VAL A 164 -3.52 -12.13 1.44
C VAL A 164 -3.05 -13.56 1.68
N LEU A 165 -2.68 -13.88 2.92
CA LEU A 165 -2.44 -15.26 3.34
C LEU A 165 -3.78 -15.94 3.58
N ILE A 166 -4.00 -17.08 2.92
CA ILE A 166 -5.16 -17.96 3.08
C ILE A 166 -4.71 -19.34 3.57
N THR A 167 -5.61 -20.05 4.25
CA THR A 167 -5.43 -21.45 4.68
C THR A 167 -6.45 -22.33 3.96
N ASP A 168 -6.06 -23.55 3.60
CA ASP A 168 -6.95 -24.56 3.00
C ASP A 168 -8.08 -25.02 3.93
#